data_AF-A0A496Q7E0-F1
#
_entry.id   AF-A0A496Q7E0-F1
#
_cell.length_a   1.000
_cell.length_b   1.000
_cell.length_c   1.000
_cell.angle_alpha   90.00
_cell.angle_beta   90.00
_cell.angle_gamma   90.00
#
_symmetry.space_group_name_H-M   'P 1'
#
loop_
_entity.id
_entity.type
_entity.pdbx_description
1 polymer ?
#
loop_
_entity_poly.entity_id
_entity_poly.type
_entity_poly.pdbx_seq_one_letter_code
_entity_poly.pdbx_strand_id
1 'polypeptide(L)' 'MVEEFKSKVILNEYCADKRSIFLRYQIPRGIFVNGKEVWFGHEVPKDGIRKATLKALEK' A
#
# COMPACT_ATOMS: atom_id res chain seq x y z
N MET A 1 -4.78 4.14 -10.25
CA MET A 1 -4.89 4.63 -8.86
C MET A 1 -3.75 5.56 -8.52
N VAL A 2 -2.48 5.16 -8.71
CA VAL A 2 -1.33 6.07 -8.58
C VAL A 2 -1.47 7.29 -9.47
N GLU A 3 -1.99 7.13 -10.69
CA GLU A 3 -2.24 8.23 -11.62
C GLU A 3 -3.17 9.33 -11.07
N GLU A 4 -4.11 8.98 -10.19
CA GLU A 4 -4.97 9.98 -9.51
C GLU A 4 -4.14 10.87 -8.57
N PHE A 5 -3.16 10.27 -7.90
CA PHE A 5 -2.31 10.94 -6.92
C PHE A 5 -1.03 11.52 -7.53
N LYS A 6 -0.77 11.29 -8.83
CA LYS A 6 0.38 11.81 -9.59
C LYS A 6 1.69 11.73 -8.76
N SER A 7 2.37 12.87 -8.59
CA SER A 7 3.63 13.02 -7.86
C SER A 7 3.47 13.13 -6.34
N LYS A 8 2.25 13.05 -5.80
CA LYS A 8 2.00 13.16 -4.35
C LYS A 8 2.24 11.86 -3.60
N VAL A 9 2.40 10.74 -4.30
CA VAL A 9 2.62 9.42 -3.70
C VAL A 9 3.68 8.65 -4.46
N ILE A 10 4.39 7.76 -3.77
CA ILE A 10 5.30 6.79 -4.35
C ILE A 10 4.66 5.40 -4.16
N LEU A 11 4.45 4.67 -5.24
CA LEU A 11 4.04 3.27 -5.17
C LEU A 11 5.26 2.37 -5.17
N ASN A 12 5.39 1.55 -4.13
CA ASN A 12 6.40 0.49 -4.07
C ASN A 12 5.68 -0.86 -4.03
N GLU A 13 5.91 -1.70 -5.04
CA GLU A 13 5.31 -3.04 -5.13
C GLU A 13 6.36 -4.12 -4.86
N TYR A 14 6.06 -4.98 -3.88
CA TYR A 14 6.93 -6.06 -3.45
C TYR A 14 6.16 -7.39 -3.52
N CYS A 15 6.57 -8.28 -4.40
CA CYS A 15 5.98 -9.62 -4.51
C CYS A 15 6.54 -10.53 -3.40
N ALA A 16 5.69 -10.87 -2.42
CA ALA A 16 6.06 -11.71 -1.29
C ALA A 16 6.39 -13.17 -1.69
N ASP A 17 5.89 -13.66 -2.84
CA ASP A 17 6.22 -14.99 -3.34
C ASP A 17 7.69 -15.12 -3.76
N LYS A 18 8.36 -13.99 -4.05
CA LYS A 18 9.80 -13.98 -4.29
C LYS A 18 10.54 -14.08 -2.97
N ARG A 19 11.15 -15.24 -2.71
CA ARG A 19 11.91 -15.53 -1.47
C ARG A 19 12.90 -14.43 -1.07
N SER A 20 13.62 -13.84 -2.02
CA SER A 20 14.58 -12.77 -1.74
C SER A 20 13.92 -11.48 -1.23
N ILE A 21 12.74 -11.13 -1.76
CA ILE A 21 11.95 -9.97 -1.33
C ILE A 21 11.35 -10.24 0.05
N PHE A 22 10.78 -11.42 0.25
CA PHE A 22 10.25 -11.83 1.55
C PHE A 22 11.33 -11.78 2.64
N LEU A 23 12.51 -12.34 2.40
CA LEU A 23 13.60 -12.33 3.37
C LEU A 23 14.14 -10.92 3.66
N ARG A 24 14.20 -10.05 2.63
CA ARG A 24 14.74 -8.70 2.77
C ARG A 24 13.85 -7.80 3.60
N TYR A 25 12.54 -7.85 3.37
CA TYR A 25 11.61 -6.89 3.96
C TYR A 25 10.72 -7.50 5.04
N GLN A 26 10.65 -8.83 5.15
CA GLN A 26 9.83 -9.58 6.10
C GLN A 26 8.38 -9.09 6.17
N ILE A 27 7.85 -8.61 5.03
CA ILE A 27 6.53 -7.98 4.97
C ILE A 27 5.46 -9.06 4.86
N PRO A 28 4.42 -9.04 5.70
CA PRO A 28 3.21 -9.80 5.42
C PRO A 28 2.53 -9.27 4.15
N ARG A 29 1.66 -10.09 3.53
CA ARG A 29 0.76 -9.62 2.46
C ARG A 29 -0.13 -8.50 3.04
N GLY A 30 0.09 -7.26 2.60
CA GLY A 30 -0.67 -6.11 3.10
C GLY A 30 -0.40 -4.85 2.29
N ILE A 31 -1.26 -3.83 2.48
CA ILE A 31 -1.08 -2.50 1.90
C ILE A 31 -0.69 -1.55 3.01
N PHE A 32 0.32 -0.73 2.77
CA PHE A 32 0.82 0.23 3.74
C PHE A 32 0.72 1.65 3.16
N VAL A 33 0.12 2.56 3.92
CA VAL A 33 0.03 3.99 3.58
C VAL A 33 0.80 4.76 4.64
N ASN A 34 1.87 5.45 4.24
CA ASN A 34 2.81 6.13 5.16
C ASN A 34 3.27 5.25 6.33
N GLY A 35 3.60 3.99 6.04
CA GLY A 35 4.09 3.02 7.03
C GLY A 35 3.00 2.42 7.94
N LYS A 36 1.73 2.80 7.78
CA LYS A 36 0.61 2.20 8.52
C LYS A 36 -0.09 1.16 7.66
N GLU A 37 -0.24 -0.03 8.21
CA GLU A 37 -0.99 -1.09 7.54
C GLU A 37 -2.47 -0.70 7.40
N VAL A 38 -3.02 -0.96 6.22
CA VAL A 38 -4.43 -0.80 5.94
C VAL A 38 -4.99 -2.14 5.47
N TRP A 39 -5.68 -2.80 6.39
CA TRP A 39 -6.31 -4.10 6.16
C TRP A 39 -7.75 -3.93 5.69
N PHE A 40 -8.10 -4.53 4.56
CA PHE A 40 -9.47 -4.50 4.02
C PHE A 40 -10.07 -5.90 3.82
N GLY A 41 -9.45 -6.95 4.37
CA GLY A 41 -9.87 -8.33 4.15
C GLY A 41 -9.29 -8.95 2.87
N HIS A 42 -9.98 -9.95 2.32
CA HIS A 42 -9.50 -10.76 1.18
C HIS A 42 -9.38 -9.95 -0.12
N GLU A 43 -10.31 -9.03 -0.34
CA GLU A 43 -10.29 -8.09 -1.44
C GLU A 43 -10.22 -6.66 -0.90
N VAL A 44 -9.34 -5.88 -1.50
CA VAL A 44 -9.20 -4.48 -1.12
C VAL A 44 -10.07 -3.63 -2.05
N PRO A 45 -11.14 -2.99 -1.54
CA PRO A 45 -11.94 -2.08 -2.34
C PRO A 45 -11.12 -0.83 -2.68
N LYS A 46 -11.14 -0.43 -3.96
CA LYS A 46 -10.44 0.77 -4.47
C LYS A 46 -10.77 2.03 -3.66
N ASP A 47 -12.01 2.17 -3.22
CA ASP A 47 -12.49 3.31 -2.42
C ASP A 47 -11.82 3.37 -1.04
N GLY A 48 -11.54 2.21 -0.44
CA GLY A 48 -10.89 2.10 0.86
C GLY A 48 -9.45 2.62 0.84
N ILE A 49 -8.64 2.15 -0.12
CA ILE A 49 -7.27 2.63 -0.29
C ILE A 49 -7.30 4.14 -0.58
N ARG A 50 -8.25 4.62 -1.39
CA ARG A 50 -8.33 6.03 -1.80
C ARG A 50 -8.54 6.93 -0.60
N LYS A 51 -9.50 6.59 0.27
CA LYS A 51 -9.77 7.30 1.53
C LYS A 51 -8.55 7.29 2.46
N ALA A 52 -7.88 6.14 2.59
CA ALA A 52 -6.69 6.02 3.43
C ALA A 52 -5.54 6.92 2.91
N THR A 53 -5.32 6.95 1.60
CA THR A 53 -4.31 7.81 0.97
C THR A 53 -4.65 9.29 1.13
N LEU A 54 -5.90 9.70 0.89
CA LEU A 54 -6.33 11.09 1.09
C LEU A 54 -6.10 11.55 2.52
N LYS A 55 -6.54 10.76 3.50
CA LYS A 55 -6.33 11.04 4.93
C LYS A 55 -4.85 11.15 5.30
N ALA A 56 -3.98 10.40 4.64
CA ALA A 56 -2.54 10.45 4.87
C ALA A 56 -1.88 11.70 4.26
N LEU A 57 -2.49 12.31 3.24
CA LEU A 57 -2.03 13.53 2.58
C LEU A 57 -2.54 14.82 3.24
N GLU A 58 -3.55 14.74 4.11
CA GLU A 58 -4.07 15.89 4.88
C GLU A 58 -3.19 16.28 6.09
N LYS A 59 -2.00 15.67 6.22
CA LYS A 59 -1.02 15.90 7.28
C LYS A 59 0.22 16.59 6.74
#